data_AF-A0A399E377-F1
#
_entry.id   AF-A0A399E377-F1
#
_cell.length_a   1.000
_cell.length_b   1.000
_cell.length_c   1.000
_cell.angle_alpha   90.00
_cell.angle_beta   90.00
_cell.angle_gamma   90.00
#
_symmetry.space_group_name_H-M   'P 1'
#
loop_
_entity.id
_entity.type
_entity.pdbx_description
1 polymer ?
#
loop_
_entity_poly.entity_id
_entity_poly.type
_entity_poly.pdbx_seq_one_letter_code
_entity_poly.pdbx_strand_id
1 'polypeptide(L)'
;MPPFAPIAGQLADLTPAVTRRLADPDETQWIQKGPGTDLSALPTGVVRLGPYRFHVSGAVMLKGARAAAADLPQSVTLELGGAKARALAFLHTTGWIGSQRYERVGSYTLTYADGSKATLALEYGRHLTSWLEPQVRTVVYEPVWRGKTADGLDAGLNALVWNNPKPELPIQSLTLESGGAAANPTLVGLTLLERSPYGAEAPR
;
A
#
# COMPACT_ATOMS: atom_id res chain seq x y z
N MET A 1 -3.97 16.76 -26.84
CA MET A 1 -3.76 15.33 -26.49
C MET A 1 -4.97 14.90 -25.66
N PRO A 2 -5.64 13.77 -25.95
CA PRO A 2 -6.86 13.43 -25.22
C PRO A 2 -6.51 13.13 -23.76
N PRO A 3 -7.22 13.71 -22.77
CA PRO A 3 -6.85 13.66 -21.35
C PRO A 3 -7.00 12.29 -20.66
N PHE A 4 -7.33 11.22 -21.40
CA PHE A 4 -7.66 9.91 -20.84
C PHE A 4 -7.01 8.75 -21.60
N ALA A 5 -5.74 8.89 -21.96
CA ALA A 5 -4.98 7.76 -22.50
C ALA A 5 -4.64 6.76 -21.37
N PRO A 6 -4.99 5.47 -21.48
CA PRO A 6 -4.56 4.45 -20.53
C PRO A 6 -3.05 4.50 -20.32
N ILE A 7 -2.63 4.37 -19.06
CA ILE A 7 -1.23 4.22 -18.69
C ILE A 7 -0.97 2.72 -18.55
N ALA A 8 -0.10 2.18 -19.39
CA ALA A 8 0.35 0.81 -19.24
C ALA A 8 1.19 0.68 -17.96
N GLY A 9 1.18 -0.52 -17.40
CA GLY A 9 1.87 -0.80 -16.16
C GLY A 9 1.96 -2.29 -15.87
N GLN A 10 2.86 -2.63 -14.96
CA GLN A 10 3.11 -3.98 -14.50
C GLN A 10 2.57 -4.16 -13.08
N LEU A 11 1.79 -5.22 -12.87
CA LEU A 11 1.32 -5.60 -11.55
C LEU A 11 2.47 -6.31 -10.82
N ALA A 12 2.78 -5.88 -9.60
CA ALA A 12 3.71 -6.61 -8.76
C ALA A 12 2.98 -7.79 -8.09
N ASP A 13 3.64 -8.95 -8.02
CA ASP A 13 3.12 -10.09 -7.28
C ASP A 13 3.55 -10.01 -5.81
N LEU A 14 2.59 -9.76 -4.93
CA LEU A 14 2.84 -9.70 -3.48
C LEU A 14 2.76 -11.07 -2.82
N THR A 15 2.29 -12.11 -3.52
CA THR A 15 1.99 -13.44 -2.96
C THR A 15 3.13 -14.04 -2.13
N PRO A 16 4.41 -13.99 -2.56
CA PRO A 16 5.53 -14.54 -1.77
C PRO A 16 5.79 -13.80 -0.45
N ALA A 17 5.25 -12.60 -0.31
CA ALA A 17 5.50 -11.67 0.79
C ALA A 17 4.28 -11.45 1.70
N VAL A 18 3.14 -12.08 1.39
CA VAL A 18 1.91 -11.95 2.18
C VAL A 18 2.15 -12.44 3.60
N THR A 19 1.89 -11.59 4.59
CA THR A 19 1.99 -11.91 6.02
C THR A 19 0.63 -12.14 6.66
N ARG A 20 -0.44 -11.61 6.07
CA ARG A 20 -1.83 -11.76 6.55
C ARG A 20 -2.80 -11.95 5.40
N ARG A 21 -3.78 -12.84 5.59
CA ARG A 21 -4.99 -12.88 4.74
C ARG A 21 -5.90 -11.68 5.04
N LEU A 22 -6.68 -11.27 4.04
CA LEU A 22 -7.65 -10.18 4.17
C LEU A 22 -8.88 -10.60 4.99
N ALA A 23 -9.31 -11.86 4.81
CA ALA A 23 -10.34 -12.48 5.61
C ALA A 23 -9.75 -13.05 6.91
N ASP A 24 -10.49 -12.93 8.01
CA ASP A 24 -10.09 -13.35 9.36
C ASP A 24 -11.12 -14.28 10.02
N PRO A 25 -11.39 -15.47 9.44
CA PRO A 25 -12.42 -16.37 9.96
C PRO A 25 -12.12 -16.90 11.37
N ASP A 26 -10.84 -17.01 11.72
CA ASP A 26 -10.37 -17.71 12.93
C ASP A 26 -9.67 -16.77 13.93
N GLU A 27 -9.78 -15.45 13.77
CA GLU A 27 -9.11 -14.43 14.61
C GLU A 27 -7.56 -14.52 14.61
N THR A 28 -6.99 -15.03 13.52
CA THR A 28 -5.54 -15.19 13.35
C THR A 28 -4.98 -14.43 12.15
N GLN A 29 -5.83 -13.79 11.34
CA GLN A 29 -5.47 -13.05 10.14
C GLN A 29 -5.81 -11.58 10.31
N TRP A 30 -5.62 -10.78 9.25
CA TRP A 30 -5.87 -9.34 9.26
C TRP A 30 -5.42 -8.66 10.56
N ILE A 31 -6.36 -8.11 11.35
CA ILE A 31 -6.12 -7.47 12.65
C ILE A 31 -6.52 -8.31 13.87
N GLN A 32 -6.82 -9.60 13.68
CA GLN A 32 -7.23 -10.55 14.73
C GLN A 32 -8.47 -10.08 15.49
N LYS A 33 -9.51 -9.71 14.72
CA LYS A 33 -10.81 -9.28 15.24
C LYS A 33 -11.98 -10.10 14.70
N GLY A 34 -11.67 -11.14 13.94
CA GLY A 34 -12.66 -12.08 13.44
C GLY A 34 -13.33 -11.61 12.15
N PRO A 35 -14.22 -12.45 11.60
CA PRO A 35 -14.81 -12.21 10.28
C PRO A 35 -15.76 -11.01 10.25
N GLY A 36 -16.21 -10.54 11.42
CA GLY A 36 -17.03 -9.34 11.56
C GLY A 36 -16.28 -8.03 11.22
N THR A 37 -14.98 -8.01 11.50
CA THR A 37 -14.12 -6.83 11.37
C THR A 37 -12.81 -7.20 10.65
N ASP A 38 -12.95 -7.57 9.38
CA ASP A 38 -11.85 -7.88 8.48
C ASP A 38 -11.95 -7.12 7.15
N LEU A 39 -11.04 -7.41 6.21
CA LEU A 39 -11.03 -6.81 4.87
C LEU A 39 -11.49 -7.79 3.77
N SER A 40 -12.29 -8.81 4.13
CA SER A 40 -12.79 -9.82 3.18
C SER A 40 -13.69 -9.24 2.07
N ALA A 41 -14.31 -8.08 2.31
CA ALA A 41 -15.14 -7.38 1.33
C ALA A 41 -14.33 -6.73 0.18
N LEU A 42 -13.01 -6.61 0.31
CA LEU A 42 -12.16 -6.10 -0.77
C LEU A 42 -12.05 -7.16 -1.88
N PRO A 43 -12.30 -6.80 -3.15
CA PRO A 43 -12.10 -7.73 -4.27
C PRO A 43 -10.65 -8.25 -4.36
N THR A 44 -10.50 -9.55 -4.60
CA THR A 44 -9.20 -10.23 -4.74
C THR A 44 -8.90 -10.63 -6.19
N GLY A 45 -7.65 -11.02 -6.46
CA GLY A 45 -7.17 -11.31 -7.80
C GLY A 45 -6.76 -10.05 -8.56
N VAL A 46 -6.80 -10.07 -9.89
CA VAL A 46 -6.52 -8.89 -10.71
C VAL A 46 -7.76 -8.01 -10.79
N VAL A 47 -7.76 -6.91 -10.05
CA VAL A 47 -8.92 -6.03 -9.86
C VAL A 47 -8.60 -4.60 -10.25
N ARG A 48 -9.64 -3.86 -10.69
CA ARG A 48 -9.55 -2.42 -10.92
C ARG A 48 -10.16 -1.67 -9.74
N LEU A 49 -9.37 -0.83 -9.09
CA LEU A 49 -9.80 0.02 -7.96
C LEU A 49 -9.46 1.48 -8.32
N GLY A 50 -10.49 2.32 -8.40
CA GLY A 50 -10.35 3.67 -8.97
C GLY A 50 -9.76 3.62 -10.39
N PRO A 51 -8.74 4.43 -10.71
CA PRO A 51 -8.11 4.43 -12.03
C PRO A 51 -7.07 3.31 -12.21
N TYR A 52 -6.64 2.62 -11.15
CA TYR A 52 -5.54 1.66 -11.15
C TYR A 52 -6.02 0.21 -11.22
N ARG A 53 -5.15 -0.68 -11.70
CA ARG A 53 -5.29 -2.13 -11.53
C ARG A 53 -4.29 -2.60 -10.50
N PHE A 54 -4.64 -3.62 -9.72
CA PHE A 54 -3.78 -4.28 -8.74
C PHE A 54 -3.96 -5.80 -8.80
N HIS A 55 -2.92 -6.55 -8.48
CA HIS A 55 -3.05 -7.95 -8.08
C HIS A 55 -3.17 -8.01 -6.56
N VAL A 56 -4.36 -8.34 -6.05
CA VAL A 56 -4.66 -8.41 -4.61
C VAL A 56 -4.74 -9.88 -4.20
N SER A 57 -3.66 -10.39 -3.60
CA SER A 57 -3.57 -11.78 -3.12
C SER A 57 -3.56 -11.92 -1.59
N GLY A 58 -3.43 -10.81 -0.87
CA GLY A 58 -3.35 -10.76 0.58
C GLY A 58 -2.77 -9.43 1.04
N ALA A 59 -2.32 -9.37 2.28
CA ALA A 59 -1.69 -8.19 2.85
C ALA A 59 -0.25 -8.48 3.29
N VAL A 60 0.66 -7.58 2.88
CA VAL A 60 1.97 -7.42 3.48
C VAL A 60 1.80 -6.45 4.65
N MET A 61 1.30 -6.97 5.77
CA MET A 61 1.15 -6.25 7.03
C MET A 61 2.43 -6.40 7.85
N LEU A 62 3.00 -5.30 8.31
CA LEU A 62 4.26 -5.30 9.06
C LEU A 62 4.05 -5.12 10.56
N LYS A 63 5.14 -5.26 11.32
CA LYS A 63 5.21 -5.09 12.77
C LYS A 63 4.52 -3.81 13.24
N GLY A 64 3.81 -3.87 14.36
CA GLY A 64 3.21 -2.70 15.03
C GLY A 64 3.23 -2.82 16.55
N ALA A 65 2.82 -1.75 17.23
CA ALA A 65 2.74 -1.72 18.69
C ALA A 65 1.59 -2.59 19.27
N ARG A 66 0.61 -2.98 18.45
CA ARG A 66 -0.51 -3.83 18.85
C ARG A 66 -0.08 -5.30 18.90
N ALA A 67 -0.56 -6.06 19.89
CA ALA A 67 -0.24 -7.48 20.05
C ALA A 67 -0.48 -8.30 18.76
N ALA A 68 -1.59 -8.04 18.07
CA ALA A 68 -1.93 -8.69 16.80
C ALA A 68 -0.95 -8.43 15.65
N ALA A 69 -0.04 -7.47 15.77
CA ALA A 69 1.02 -7.20 14.81
C ALA A 69 2.42 -7.21 15.44
N ALA A 70 2.57 -7.62 16.71
CA ALA A 70 3.85 -7.54 17.40
C ALA A 70 4.89 -8.52 16.82
N ASP A 71 4.44 -9.68 16.34
CA ASP A 71 5.33 -10.74 15.82
C ASP A 71 5.47 -10.72 14.28
N LEU A 72 4.82 -9.77 13.61
CA LEU A 72 4.99 -9.57 12.17
C LEU A 72 6.39 -9.04 11.86
N PRO A 73 6.92 -9.29 10.65
CA PRO A 73 8.24 -8.78 10.27
C PRO A 73 8.27 -7.25 10.31
N GLN A 74 9.39 -6.68 10.75
CA GLN A 74 9.59 -5.22 10.72
C GLN A 74 9.75 -4.69 9.29
N SER A 75 10.27 -5.51 8.38
CA SER A 75 10.55 -5.12 7.00
C SER A 75 10.34 -6.30 6.06
N VAL A 76 9.89 -6.02 4.84
CA VAL A 76 9.70 -7.00 3.76
C VAL A 76 10.21 -6.39 2.46
N THR A 77 11.00 -7.17 1.72
CA THR A 77 11.52 -6.78 0.40
C THR A 77 10.80 -7.56 -0.70
N LEU A 78 10.33 -6.84 -1.71
CA LEU A 78 9.69 -7.35 -2.90
C LEU A 78 10.68 -7.25 -4.06
N GLU A 79 10.97 -8.38 -4.71
CA GLU A 79 11.75 -8.40 -5.93
C GLU A 79 10.89 -7.95 -7.11
N LEU A 80 11.35 -6.93 -7.83
CA LEU A 80 10.64 -6.32 -8.96
C LEU A 80 11.29 -6.66 -10.32
N GLY A 81 12.34 -7.49 -10.30
CA GLY A 81 12.89 -8.14 -11.49
C GLY A 81 13.53 -7.18 -12.50
N GLY A 82 13.94 -5.98 -12.09
CA GLY A 82 14.59 -5.00 -12.98
C GLY A 82 13.61 -4.23 -13.85
N ALA A 83 12.33 -4.17 -13.50
CA ALA A 83 11.36 -3.36 -14.23
C ALA A 83 11.72 -1.86 -14.16
N LYS A 84 11.55 -1.14 -15.27
CA LYS A 84 11.60 0.32 -15.29
C LYS A 84 10.20 0.87 -15.11
N ALA A 85 10.06 1.90 -14.28
CA ALA A 85 8.78 2.55 -14.03
C ALA A 85 8.99 4.06 -13.84
N ARG A 86 8.06 4.87 -14.36
CA ARG A 86 8.06 6.32 -14.10
C ARG A 86 7.37 6.67 -12.78
N ALA A 87 6.44 5.84 -12.33
CA ALA A 87 5.78 5.99 -11.04
C ALA A 87 5.35 4.62 -10.48
N LEU A 88 5.07 4.57 -9.18
CA LEU A 88 4.52 3.41 -8.50
C LEU A 88 3.21 3.79 -7.82
N ALA A 89 2.14 3.04 -8.07
CA ALA A 89 0.87 3.16 -7.37
C ALA A 89 0.80 2.10 -6.26
N PHE A 90 0.62 2.54 -5.02
CA PHE A 90 0.52 1.70 -3.83
C PHE A 90 -0.92 1.67 -3.35
N LEU A 91 -1.52 0.48 -3.31
CA LEU A 91 -2.76 0.24 -2.59
C LEU A 91 -2.39 -0.16 -1.16
N HIS A 92 -2.48 0.78 -0.23
CA HIS A 92 -2.01 0.58 1.13
C HIS A 92 -2.89 1.23 2.18
N THR A 93 -2.68 0.79 3.41
CA THR A 93 -3.42 1.22 4.60
C THR A 93 -2.56 0.99 5.83
N THR A 94 -3.10 1.27 7.01
CA THR A 94 -2.59 0.78 8.28
C THR A 94 -3.57 -0.18 8.94
N GLY A 95 -3.09 -1.08 9.82
CA GLY A 95 -3.97 -2.03 10.51
C GLY A 95 -4.91 -1.35 11.52
N TRP A 96 -4.42 -0.30 12.19
CA TRP A 96 -5.16 0.46 13.20
C TRP A 96 -5.03 1.96 12.98
N ILE A 97 -5.94 2.71 13.63
CA ILE A 97 -5.89 4.16 13.67
C ILE A 97 -4.63 4.61 14.42
N GLY A 98 -3.94 5.58 13.83
CA GLY A 98 -2.72 6.17 14.37
C GLY A 98 -3.00 7.10 15.55
N SER A 99 -2.04 7.19 16.46
CA SER A 99 -2.15 8.04 17.66
C SER A 99 -1.98 9.52 17.35
N GLN A 100 -1.18 9.85 16.32
CA GLN A 100 -0.87 11.23 15.95
C GLN A 100 -0.85 11.39 14.43
N ARG A 101 -1.38 12.51 13.95
CA ARG A 101 -1.28 12.88 12.54
C ARG A 101 0.16 13.29 12.22
N TYR A 102 0.63 12.92 11.03
CA TYR A 102 1.98 13.15 10.52
C TYR A 102 3.10 12.42 11.25
N GLU A 103 2.76 11.50 12.17
CA GLU A 103 3.74 10.56 12.72
C GLU A 103 4.29 9.69 11.60
N ARG A 104 5.61 9.49 11.60
CA ARG A 104 6.26 8.56 10.68
C ARG A 104 5.96 7.13 11.11
N VAL A 105 5.25 6.38 10.26
CA VAL A 105 4.82 5.01 10.54
C VAL A 105 5.62 3.95 9.78
N GLY A 106 6.40 4.36 8.78
CA GLY A 106 7.21 3.45 7.99
C GLY A 106 7.90 4.13 6.81
N SER A 107 8.39 3.33 5.87
CA SER A 107 8.96 3.83 4.62
C SER A 107 8.86 2.82 3.49
N TYR A 108 8.90 3.32 2.25
CA TYR A 108 9.24 2.54 1.07
C TYR A 108 10.65 2.90 0.62
N THR A 109 11.47 1.90 0.30
CA THR A 109 12.80 2.10 -0.28
C THR A 109 12.93 1.32 -1.58
N LEU A 110 13.15 2.02 -2.69
CA LEU A 110 13.55 1.42 -3.96
C LEU A 110 15.06 1.17 -3.95
N THR A 111 15.47 -0.01 -4.40
CA THR A 111 16.87 -0.30 -4.75
C THR A 111 16.95 -0.50 -6.26
N TYR A 112 17.80 0.29 -6.93
CA TYR A 112 18.00 0.22 -8.38
C TYR A 112 19.13 -0.77 -8.73
N ALA A 113 19.21 -1.15 -10.01
CA ALA A 113 20.23 -2.09 -10.49
C ALA A 113 21.68 -1.59 -10.34
N ASP A 114 21.89 -0.28 -10.25
CA ASP A 114 23.20 0.32 -9.96
C ASP A 114 23.55 0.33 -8.45
N GLY A 115 22.67 -0.23 -7.60
CA GLY A 115 22.82 -0.27 -6.15
C GLY A 115 22.38 1.02 -5.44
N SER A 116 22.04 2.08 -6.19
CA SER A 116 21.53 3.31 -5.59
C SER A 116 20.13 3.11 -5.02
N LYS A 117 19.70 4.01 -4.13
CA LYS A 117 18.41 3.92 -3.43
C LYS A 117 17.63 5.21 -3.49
N ALA A 118 16.32 5.09 -3.40
CA ALA A 118 15.40 6.20 -3.15
C ALA A 118 14.41 5.79 -2.07
N THR A 119 14.11 6.69 -1.14
CA THR A 119 13.24 6.40 0.01
C THR A 119 12.09 7.40 0.09
N LEU A 120 10.88 6.88 0.28
CA LEU A 120 9.69 7.63 0.62
C LEU A 120 9.30 7.32 2.06
N ALA A 121 9.38 8.34 2.92
CA ALA A 121 8.86 8.24 4.28
C ALA A 121 7.33 8.21 4.28
N LEU A 122 6.74 7.30 5.08
CA LEU A 122 5.30 7.20 5.24
C LEU A 122 4.88 7.91 6.53
N GLU A 123 3.93 8.83 6.40
CA GLU A 123 3.43 9.67 7.48
C GLU A 123 1.92 9.47 7.58
N TYR A 124 1.45 9.16 8.79
CA TYR A 124 0.04 8.88 9.03
C TYR A 124 -0.83 10.10 8.75
N GLY A 125 -1.93 9.92 8.01
CA GLY A 125 -2.83 11.01 7.63
C GLY A 125 -2.30 11.94 6.53
N ARG A 126 -1.07 11.73 6.04
CA ARG A 126 -0.55 12.35 4.81
C ARG A 126 -0.44 11.35 3.68
N HIS A 127 0.26 10.24 3.91
CA HIS A 127 0.55 9.24 2.87
C HIS A 127 -0.44 8.07 2.90
N LEU A 128 -0.94 7.71 4.09
CA LEU A 128 -1.85 6.60 4.33
C LEU A 128 -2.67 6.83 5.60
N THR A 129 -3.79 6.13 5.75
CA THR A 129 -4.65 6.14 6.93
C THR A 129 -5.05 4.72 7.29
N SER A 130 -5.78 4.55 8.38
CA SER A 130 -6.46 3.28 8.67
C SER A 130 -7.55 3.00 7.64
N TRP A 131 -7.78 1.72 7.38
CA TRP A 131 -8.83 1.23 6.49
C TRP A 131 -10.23 1.52 7.05
N LEU A 132 -10.34 1.78 8.35
CA LEU A 132 -11.55 2.22 9.05
C LEU A 132 -11.74 3.75 9.03
N GLU A 133 -10.89 4.49 8.32
CA GLU A 133 -11.02 5.93 8.13
C GLU A 133 -11.25 6.34 6.66
N PRO A 134 -12.23 5.74 5.94
CA PRO A 134 -12.44 5.99 4.51
C PRO A 134 -12.92 7.42 4.17
N GLN A 135 -13.20 8.21 5.21
CA GLN A 135 -13.67 9.59 5.13
C GLN A 135 -12.51 10.58 4.99
N VAL A 136 -11.30 10.22 5.45
CA VAL A 136 -10.17 11.15 5.51
C VAL A 136 -9.67 11.41 4.09
N ARG A 137 -9.48 12.69 3.77
CA ARG A 137 -9.05 13.15 2.44
C ARG A 137 -7.77 13.96 2.55
N THR A 138 -6.94 13.84 1.51
CA THR A 138 -5.75 14.65 1.26
C THR A 138 -5.58 14.80 -0.24
N VAL A 139 -4.69 15.69 -0.67
CA VAL A 139 -4.28 15.84 -2.08
C VAL A 139 -3.19 14.85 -2.49
N VAL A 140 -2.63 14.11 -1.52
CA VAL A 140 -1.47 13.23 -1.70
C VAL A 140 -1.87 11.80 -2.11
N TYR A 141 -3.03 11.31 -1.67
CA TYR A 141 -3.57 9.99 -2.02
C TYR A 141 -5.01 10.10 -2.48
N GLU A 142 -5.47 9.10 -3.24
CA GLU A 142 -6.82 9.03 -3.78
C GLU A 142 -7.62 7.89 -3.14
N PRO A 143 -8.86 8.12 -2.71
CA PRO A 143 -9.75 7.02 -2.33
C PRO A 143 -10.09 6.17 -3.55
N VAL A 144 -9.75 4.88 -3.52
CA VAL A 144 -9.91 3.96 -4.68
C VAL A 144 -10.88 2.82 -4.43
N TRP A 145 -11.20 2.54 -3.17
CA TRP A 145 -12.20 1.54 -2.79
C TRP A 145 -12.95 1.97 -1.53
N ARG A 146 -14.24 1.64 -1.49
CA ARG A 146 -15.09 1.74 -0.30
C ARG A 146 -15.98 0.52 -0.20
N GLY A 147 -16.25 0.11 1.03
CA GLY A 147 -17.14 -0.98 1.35
C GLY A 147 -17.54 -0.94 2.81
N LYS A 148 -18.05 -2.06 3.29
CA LYS A 148 -18.36 -2.28 4.70
C LYS A 148 -17.79 -3.61 5.17
N THR A 149 -17.45 -3.70 6.44
CA THR A 149 -17.22 -4.99 7.09
C THR A 149 -18.54 -5.74 7.26
N ALA A 150 -18.49 -7.02 7.62
CA ALA A 150 -19.70 -7.78 7.94
C ALA A 150 -20.47 -7.18 9.13
N ASP A 151 -19.77 -6.58 10.10
CA ASP A 151 -20.38 -5.83 11.22
C ASP A 151 -20.90 -4.43 10.82
N GLY A 152 -20.81 -4.05 9.54
CA GLY A 152 -21.38 -2.81 9.01
C GLY A 152 -20.51 -1.56 9.14
N LEU A 153 -19.27 -1.69 9.65
CA LEU A 153 -18.31 -0.59 9.73
C LEU A 153 -17.92 -0.11 8.34
N ASP A 154 -17.82 1.19 8.15
CA ASP A 154 -17.30 1.74 6.90
C ASP A 154 -15.82 1.43 6.74
N ALA A 155 -15.47 0.86 5.58
CA ALA A 155 -14.11 0.51 5.22
C ALA A 155 -13.72 1.18 3.89
N GLY A 156 -12.44 1.49 3.72
CA GLY A 156 -11.94 2.00 2.45
C GLY A 156 -10.42 2.00 2.35
N LEU A 157 -9.94 1.95 1.13
CA LEU A 157 -8.52 1.94 0.81
C LEU A 157 -8.20 3.11 -0.11
N ASN A 158 -7.01 3.66 0.11
CA ASN A 158 -6.47 4.76 -0.66
C ASN A 158 -5.30 4.26 -1.52
N ALA A 159 -5.09 4.93 -2.65
CA ALA A 159 -3.91 4.74 -3.49
C ALA A 159 -3.00 5.96 -3.39
N LEU A 160 -1.72 5.71 -3.12
CA LEU A 160 -0.66 6.71 -3.22
C LEU A 160 0.11 6.46 -4.51
N VAL A 161 0.36 7.51 -5.30
CA VAL A 161 1.29 7.42 -6.44
C VAL A 161 2.57 8.17 -6.11
N TRP A 162 3.68 7.46 -6.19
CA TRP A 162 5.01 8.03 -6.01
C TRP A 162 5.74 8.09 -7.36
N ASN A 163 6.17 9.28 -7.76
CA ASN A 163 7.05 9.44 -8.91
C ASN A 163 8.40 8.80 -8.60
N ASN A 164 8.85 7.89 -9.47
CA ASN A 164 10.17 7.27 -9.35
C ASN A 164 11.24 8.36 -9.57
N PRO A 165 12.13 8.65 -8.60
CA PRO A 165 13.18 9.64 -8.76
C PRO A 165 14.20 9.31 -9.86
N LYS A 166 14.33 8.04 -10.24
CA LYS A 166 15.25 7.56 -11.28
C LYS A 166 14.51 6.65 -12.28
N PRO A 167 13.62 7.22 -13.11
CA PRO A 167 12.74 6.44 -13.98
C PRO A 167 13.46 5.63 -15.07
N GLU A 168 14.68 6.06 -15.42
CA GLU A 168 15.48 5.43 -16.46
C GLU A 168 16.31 4.23 -15.94
N LEU A 169 16.40 4.06 -14.62
CA LEU A 169 17.10 2.94 -13.99
C LEU A 169 16.15 1.77 -13.69
N PRO A 170 16.55 0.53 -14.00
CA PRO A 170 15.85 -0.67 -13.56
C PRO A 170 15.71 -0.71 -12.03
N ILE A 171 14.50 -0.98 -11.55
CA ILE A 171 14.21 -1.19 -10.13
C ILE A 171 14.39 -2.66 -9.81
N GLN A 172 15.34 -2.99 -8.94
CA GLN A 172 15.57 -4.37 -8.52
C GLN A 172 14.55 -4.79 -7.47
N SER A 173 14.36 -3.96 -6.45
CA SER A 173 13.47 -4.30 -5.36
C SER A 173 12.85 -3.08 -4.70
N LEU A 174 11.75 -3.33 -3.99
CA LEU A 174 11.08 -2.40 -3.11
C LEU A 174 11.03 -3.00 -1.71
N THR A 175 11.59 -2.30 -0.73
CA THR A 175 11.47 -2.65 0.68
C THR A 175 10.40 -1.78 1.33
N LEU A 176 9.41 -2.41 1.97
CA LEU A 176 8.51 -1.74 2.92
C LEU A 176 9.04 -2.00 4.32
N GLU A 177 9.20 -0.94 5.11
CA GLU A 177 9.65 -1.01 6.50
C GLU A 177 8.64 -0.34 7.43
N SER A 178 8.39 -0.94 8.59
CA SER A 178 7.59 -0.38 9.67
C SER A 178 8.44 0.37 10.67
N GLY A 179 7.93 1.52 11.14
CA GLY A 179 8.47 2.24 12.29
C GLY A 179 8.06 1.65 13.65
N GLY A 180 7.27 0.57 13.66
CA GLY A 180 6.78 -0.05 14.90
C GLY A 180 5.67 0.74 15.63
N ALA A 181 5.14 1.78 14.99
CA ALA A 181 4.09 2.64 15.54
C ALA A 181 2.75 1.90 15.75
N ALA A 182 1.78 2.58 16.37
CA ALA A 182 0.43 2.04 16.58
C ALA A 182 -0.31 1.75 15.26
N ALA A 183 -0.12 2.61 14.26
CA ALA A 183 -0.63 2.43 12.91
C ALA A 183 0.43 1.80 12.01
N ASN A 184 0.55 0.49 12.06
CA ASN A 184 1.53 -0.27 11.28
C ASN A 184 1.19 -0.27 9.77
N PRO A 185 2.18 -0.05 8.87
CA PRO A 185 1.93 -0.02 7.44
C PRO A 185 1.55 -1.41 6.91
N THR A 186 0.60 -1.40 5.97
CA THR A 186 0.05 -2.60 5.33
C THR A 186 -0.11 -2.34 3.83
N LEU A 187 0.61 -3.10 3.01
CA LEU A 187 0.51 -3.04 1.54
C LEU A 187 -0.38 -4.18 1.04
N VAL A 188 -1.34 -3.85 0.18
CA VAL A 188 -2.35 -4.79 -0.36
C VAL A 188 -2.20 -4.98 -1.87
N GLY A 189 -1.64 -4.00 -2.57
CA GLY A 189 -1.38 -4.08 -4.00
C GLY A 189 -0.34 -3.05 -4.44
N LEU A 190 0.38 -3.38 -5.50
CA LEU A 190 1.41 -2.51 -6.08
C LEU A 190 1.38 -2.61 -7.60
N THR A 191 1.47 -1.46 -8.26
CA THR A 191 1.52 -1.36 -9.72
C THR A 191 2.60 -0.38 -10.16
N LEU A 192 3.49 -0.83 -11.04
CA LEU A 192 4.52 -0.03 -11.66
C LEU A 192 3.93 0.61 -12.93
N LEU A 193 4.03 1.93 -13.05
CA LEU A 193 3.42 2.70 -14.13
C LEU A 193 4.47 3.21 -15.12
N GLU A 194 4.18 3.08 -16.42
CA GLU A 194 5.06 3.60 -17.48
C GLU A 194 5.07 5.13 -17.57
N ARG A 195 4.06 5.80 -16.98
CA ARG A 195 3.97 7.26 -16.87
C ARG A 195 3.41 7.67 -15.51
N SER A 196 3.76 8.87 -15.06
CA SER A 196 3.08 9.46 -13.90
C SER A 196 1.72 10.01 -14.32
N PRO A 197 0.63 9.73 -13.58
CA PRO A 197 -0.68 10.33 -13.82
C PRO A 197 -0.73 11.82 -13.47
N TYR A 198 0.23 12.32 -12.67
CA TYR A 198 0.23 13.71 -12.17
C TYR A 198 1.27 14.62 -12.85
N GLY A 199 1.93 14.16 -13.92
CA GLY A 199 3.05 14.88 -14.55
C GLY A 199 4.35 14.75 -13.75
N ALA A 200 5.42 15.41 -14.21
CA ALA A 200 6.75 15.31 -13.59
C ALA A 200 6.83 15.89 -12.16
N GLU A 201 5.87 16.73 -11.78
CA GLU A 201 5.77 17.39 -10.48
C GLU A 201 4.62 16.81 -9.65
N ALA A 202 4.74 15.56 -9.18
CA ALA A 202 3.90 15.11 -8.07
C ALA A 202 4.40 15.75 -6.75
N PRO A 203 3.51 16.03 -5.78
CA PRO A 203 3.85 16.85 -4.61
C PRO A 203 4.97 16.23 -3.79
N ARG A 204 5.91 17.08 -3.37
CA ARG A 204 7.02 16.74 -2.46
C ARG A 204 6.53 16.39 -1.07
#